data_AF-A0A926IEK2-F1
#
_entry.id   AF-A0A926IEK2-F1
#
_cell.length_a   1.000
_cell.length_b   1.000
_cell.length_c   1.000
_cell.angle_alpha   90.00
_cell.angle_beta   90.00
_cell.angle_gamma   90.00
#
_symmetry.space_group_name_H-M   'P 1'
#
loop_
_entity.id
_entity.type
_entity.pdbx_description
1 polymer ?
#
loop_
_entity_poly.entity_id
_entity_poly.type
_entity_poly.pdbx_seq_one_letter_code
_entity_poly.pdbx_strand_id
1 'polypeptide(L)'
;MKQMIKALLGILLKGLLLALIIGIVIGIASFFMTFSVTTVLLGAGLIVMCIGLSSLRGNVSGRTDMRYLHARSSGSTRGYEYAKENLERFEEGSNFAVIMGIAGIALILVSVFLS
;
A
#
# COMPACT_ATOMS: atom_id res chain seq x y z
N MET A 1 25.49 -13.74 -3.19
CA MET A 1 25.29 -12.95 -4.43
C MET A 1 24.39 -13.61 -5.47
N LYS A 2 24.69 -14.80 -6.01
CA LYS A 2 23.88 -15.43 -7.08
C LYS A 2 22.41 -15.73 -6.70
N GLN A 3 22.12 -16.08 -5.44
CA GLN A 3 20.75 -16.31 -4.97
C GLN A 3 19.92 -15.03 -4.85
N MET A 4 20.51 -13.93 -4.36
CA MET A 4 19.83 -12.63 -4.25
C MET A 4 19.44 -12.07 -5.63
N ILE A 5 20.29 -12.24 -6.64
CA ILE A 5 20.02 -11.78 -8.01
C ILE A 5 18.84 -12.53 -8.63
N LYS A 6 18.74 -13.85 -8.42
CA LYS A 6 17.60 -14.65 -8.90
C LYS A 6 16.28 -14.25 -8.23
N ALA A 7 16.31 -13.96 -6.93
CA ALA A 7 15.14 -13.49 -6.20
C ALA A 7 14.69 -12.10 -6.70
N LEU A 8 15.64 -11.18 -6.92
CA LEU A 8 15.37 -9.85 -7.45
C LEU A 8 14.77 -9.90 -8.87
N LEU A 9 15.34 -10.73 -9.75
CA LEU A 9 14.86 -10.92 -11.11
C LEU A 9 13.44 -11.52 -11.13
N GLY A 10 13.14 -12.44 -10.22
CA GLY A 10 11.80 -13.02 -10.08
C GLY A 10 10.74 -12.01 -9.64
N ILE A 11 11.08 -11.11 -8.72
CA ILE A 11 10.20 -10.02 -8.29
C ILE A 11 9.96 -9.03 -9.44
N LEU A 12 11.03 -8.69 -10.16
CA LEU A 12 10.98 -7.75 -11.29
C LEU A 12 10.14 -8.31 -12.45
N LEU A 13 10.29 -9.61 -12.75
CA LEU A 13 9.49 -10.30 -13.76
C LEU A 13 8.00 -10.34 -13.38
N LYS A 14 7.68 -10.66 -12.12
CA LYS A 14 6.29 -10.64 -11.62
C LYS A 14 5.68 -9.23 -11.70
N GLY A 15 6.46 -8.20 -11.35
CA GLY A 15 6.05 -6.80 -11.47
C GLY A 15 5.77 -6.39 -12.93
N LEU A 16 6.65 -6.80 -13.86
CA LEU A 16 6.47 -6.55 -15.29
C LEU A 16 5.21 -7.22 -15.83
N LEU A 17 4.97 -8.48 -15.45
CA LEU A 17 3.79 -9.25 -15.86
C LEU A 17 2.49 -8.59 -15.37
N LEU A 18 2.50 -8.09 -14.13
CA LEU A 18 1.36 -7.41 -13.53
C LEU A 18 1.09 -6.06 -14.21
N ALA A 19 2.13 -5.29 -14.53
CA ALA A 19 2.01 -4.04 -15.29
C ALA A 19 1.43 -4.28 -16.71
N LEU A 20 1.84 -5.37 -17.37
CA LEU A 20 1.32 -5.75 -18.68
C LEU A 20 -0.18 -6.07 -18.63
N ILE A 21 -0.61 -6.85 -17.62
CA ILE A 21 -2.03 -7.20 -17.43
C ILE A 21 -2.86 -5.94 -17.19
N ILE A 22 -2.40 -5.04 -16.31
CA ILE A 22 -3.09 -3.76 -16.05
C ILE A 22 -3.18 -2.92 -17.32
N GLY A 23 -2.11 -2.83 -18.11
CA GLY A 23 -2.09 -2.10 -19.37
C GLY A 23 -3.11 -2.64 -20.38
N ILE A 24 -3.24 -3.97 -20.50
CA ILE A 24 -4.24 -4.62 -21.37
C ILE A 24 -5.66 -4.30 -20.89
N VAL A 25 -5.92 -4.39 -19.59
CA VAL A 25 -7.24 -4.07 -19.01
C VAL A 25 -7.62 -2.61 -19.26
N ILE A 26 -6.69 -1.68 -19.06
CA ILE A 26 -6.90 -0.25 -19.35
C ILE A 26 -7.14 -0.02 -20.85
N GLY A 27 -6.36 -0.67 -21.72
CA GLY A 27 -6.53 -0.57 -23.17
C GLY A 27 -7.90 -1.04 -23.66
N ILE A 28 -8.39 -2.14 -23.11
CA ILE A 28 -9.74 -2.66 -23.40
C ILE A 28 -10.81 -1.71 -22.85
N ALA A 29 -10.66 -1.22 -21.61
CA ALA A 29 -11.60 -0.28 -21.01
C ALA A 29 -11.73 1.02 -21.81
N SER A 30 -10.61 1.54 -22.34
CA SER A 30 -10.59 2.73 -23.21
C SER A 30 -11.29 2.53 -24.55
N PHE A 31 -11.46 1.28 -25.02
CA PHE A 31 -12.18 0.96 -26.26
C PHE A 31 -13.71 0.96 -26.08
N PHE A 32 -14.18 0.59 -24.88
CA PHE A 32 -15.62 0.47 -24.58
C PHE A 32 -16.23 1.73 -23.95
N MET A 33 -15.42 2.60 -23.38
CA MET A 33 -15.89 3.81 -22.71
C MET A 33 -15.02 4.99 -23.11
N THR A 34 -15.63 6.07 -23.59
CA THR A 34 -15.00 7.39 -23.81
C THR A 34 -14.68 8.06 -22.46
N PHE A 35 -13.94 7.36 -21.60
CA PHE A 35 -13.37 7.98 -20.41
C PHE A 35 -12.07 8.67 -20.80
N SER A 36 -11.93 9.91 -20.34
CA SER A 36 -10.64 10.58 -20.39
C SER A 36 -9.67 9.81 -19.49
N VAL A 37 -8.54 9.35 -20.05
CA VAL A 37 -7.47 8.64 -19.33
C VAL A 37 -7.06 9.45 -18.08
N THR A 38 -7.08 10.78 -18.19
CA THR A 38 -6.88 11.76 -17.13
C THR A 38 -7.80 11.53 -15.93
N THR A 39 -9.11 11.36 -16.15
CA THR A 39 -10.08 11.13 -15.06
C THR A 39 -9.90 9.79 -14.35
N VAL A 40 -9.49 8.76 -15.10
CA VAL A 40 -9.23 7.42 -14.52
C VAL A 40 -7.98 7.45 -13.64
N LEU A 41 -6.89 8.11 -14.08
CA LEU A 41 -5.67 8.24 -13.29
C LEU A 41 -5.89 9.09 -12.03
N LEU A 42 -6.67 10.17 -12.11
CA LEU A 42 -7.06 10.98 -10.96
C LEU A 42 -7.83 10.16 -9.92
N GLY A 43 -8.83 9.40 -10.36
CA GLY A 43 -9.61 8.51 -9.50
C GLY A 43 -8.75 7.42 -8.87
N ALA A 44 -7.90 6.76 -9.66
CA ALA A 44 -6.97 5.74 -9.17
C ALA A 44 -5.98 6.31 -8.13
N GLY A 45 -5.44 7.50 -8.37
CA GLY A 45 -4.54 8.18 -7.43
C GLY A 45 -5.19 8.44 -6.07
N LEU A 46 -6.42 8.97 -6.07
CA LEU A 46 -7.18 9.21 -4.84
C LEU A 46 -7.51 7.92 -4.08
N ILE A 47 -7.93 6.86 -4.79
CA ILE A 47 -8.24 5.56 -4.18
C ILE A 47 -7.00 4.97 -3.51
N VAL A 48 -5.85 5.02 -4.17
CA VAL A 48 -4.57 4.51 -3.63
C VAL A 48 -4.18 5.27 -2.36
N MET A 49 -4.34 6.60 -2.32
CA MET A 49 -4.09 7.39 -1.10
C MET A 49 -5.06 7.01 0.03
N CYS A 50 -6.35 6.81 -0.26
CA CYS A 50 -7.34 6.39 0.73
C CYS A 50 -7.04 5.00 1.32
N ILE A 51 -6.54 4.06 0.50
CA ILE A 51 -6.10 2.74 0.97
C ILE A 51 -4.90 2.87 1.91
N GLY A 52 -3.91 3.69 1.55
CA GLY A 52 -2.75 3.96 2.41
C GLY A 52 -3.12 4.62 3.76
N LEU A 53 -4.09 5.53 3.77
CA LEU A 53 -4.59 6.13 5.01
C LEU A 53 -5.39 5.13 5.86
N SER A 54 -6.14 4.23 5.22
CA SER A 54 -6.94 3.21 5.92
C SER A 54 -6.07 2.15 6.60
N SER A 55 -4.89 1.83 6.05
CA SER A 55 -3.95 0.89 6.68
C SER A 55 -3.39 1.43 8.01
N LEU A 56 -3.19 2.74 8.12
CA LEU A 56 -2.80 3.39 9.38
C LEU A 56 -3.92 3.32 10.42
N ARG A 57 -5.18 3.55 9.99
CA ARG A 57 -6.33 3.57 10.88
C ARG A 57 -6.63 2.21 11.51
N GLY A 58 -6.50 1.12 10.75
CA GLY A 58 -6.65 -0.24 11.27
C GLY A 58 -5.65 -0.57 12.38
N ASN A 59 -4.41 -0.06 12.24
CA ASN A 59 -3.34 -0.30 13.21
C ASN A 59 -3.49 0.53 14.49
N VAL A 60 -4.04 1.75 14.39
CA VAL A 60 -4.30 2.64 15.54
C VAL A 60 -5.55 2.19 16.32
N SER A 61 -6.58 1.68 15.65
CA SER A 61 -7.81 1.23 16.30
C SER A 61 -7.62 0.02 17.21
N GLY A 62 -6.70 -0.91 16.87
CA GLY A 62 -6.41 -2.06 17.72
C GLY A 62 -5.64 -1.72 19.01
N ARG A 63 -5.04 -0.53 19.08
CA ARG A 63 -4.22 -0.08 20.21
C ARG A 63 -4.99 0.70 21.28
N THR A 64 -6.14 1.25 20.94
CA THR A 64 -6.94 2.10 21.83
C THR A 64 -7.99 1.32 22.62
N ASP A 65 -8.20 0.04 22.30
CA ASP A 65 -9.11 -0.82 23.06
C ASP A 65 -8.49 -1.22 24.40
N MET A 66 -8.98 -0.59 25.47
CA MET A 66 -8.54 -0.87 26.85
C MET A 66 -8.76 -2.33 27.25
N ARG A 67 -9.72 -3.05 26.66
CA ARG A 67 -9.92 -4.49 26.92
C ARG A 67 -8.78 -5.34 26.35
N TYR A 68 -8.23 -4.96 25.20
CA TYR A 68 -7.12 -5.66 24.55
C TYR A 68 -5.79 -5.41 25.29
N LEU A 69 -5.62 -4.22 25.86
CA LEU A 69 -4.49 -3.85 26.70
C LEU A 69 -4.52 -4.58 28.06
N HIS A 70 -5.69 -4.65 28.71
CA HIS A 70 -5.83 -5.27 30.04
C HIS A 70 -5.68 -6.80 30.00
N ALA A 71 -6.11 -7.46 28.91
CA ALA A 71 -5.88 -8.90 28.73
C ALA A 71 -4.41 -9.25 28.41
N ARG A 72 -3.62 -8.30 27.89
CA ARG A 72 -2.21 -8.51 27.47
C ARG A 72 -1.17 -8.11 28.52
N SER A 73 -1.51 -7.32 29.54
CA SER A 73 -0.57 -6.76 30.52
C SER A 73 -0.20 -7.68 31.69
N SER A 74 -0.72 -8.90 31.78
CA SER A 74 -0.55 -9.78 32.94
C SER A 74 0.85 -10.43 33.10
N GLY A 75 1.89 -9.95 32.42
CA GLY A 75 3.27 -10.40 32.63
C GLY A 75 4.31 -9.36 32.17
N SER A 76 5.20 -8.93 33.08
CA SER A 76 6.12 -7.81 32.82
C SER A 76 7.15 -8.08 31.72
N THR A 77 7.60 -9.33 31.56
CA THR A 77 8.53 -9.75 30.49
C THR A 77 7.87 -9.71 29.10
N ARG A 78 6.56 -9.90 29.06
CA ARG A 78 5.75 -9.92 27.84
C ARG A 78 5.51 -8.51 27.28
N GLY A 79 5.44 -7.49 28.15
CA GLY A 79 5.16 -6.11 27.75
C GLY A 79 6.21 -5.49 26.81
N TYR A 80 7.50 -5.78 27.03
CA TYR A 80 8.58 -5.25 26.17
C TYR A 80 8.57 -5.88 24.78
N GLU A 81 8.42 -7.21 24.72
CA GLU A 81 8.33 -7.96 23.46
C GLU A 81 7.12 -7.53 22.63
N TYR A 82 5.98 -7.26 23.29
CA TYR A 82 4.79 -6.73 22.65
C TYR A 82 4.93 -5.26 22.21
N ALA A 83 5.62 -4.42 22.98
CA ALA A 83 5.88 -3.04 22.57
C ALA A 83 6.73 -3.01 21.29
N LYS A 84 7.72 -3.92 21.20
CA LYS A 84 8.54 -4.10 20.01
C LYS A 84 7.74 -4.58 18.80
N GLU A 85 6.94 -5.64 18.95
CA GLU A 85 6.09 -6.17 17.86
C GLU A 85 5.07 -5.14 17.37
N ASN A 86 4.55 -4.31 18.28
CA ASN A 86 3.69 -3.20 17.94
C ASN A 86 4.45 -2.15 17.11
N LEU A 87 5.62 -1.71 17.57
CA LEU A 87 6.46 -0.75 16.84
C LEU A 87 6.74 -1.24 15.42
N GLU A 88 7.13 -2.51 15.24
CA GLU A 88 7.40 -3.11 13.92
C GLU A 88 6.15 -3.06 13.01
N ARG A 89 4.97 -3.46 13.50
CA ARG A 89 3.73 -3.36 12.69
C ARG A 89 3.34 -1.93 12.35
N PHE A 90 3.68 -0.97 13.21
CA PHE A 90 3.43 0.45 12.93
C PHE A 90 4.39 1.00 11.90
N GLU A 91 5.65 0.62 11.97
CA GLU A 91 6.64 0.97 10.97
C GLU A 91 6.28 0.37 9.61
N GLU A 92 5.84 -0.89 9.56
CA GLU A 92 5.33 -1.52 8.33
C GLU A 92 4.09 -0.81 7.77
N GLY A 93 3.09 -0.54 8.63
CA GLY A 93 1.87 0.15 8.22
C GLY A 93 2.11 1.59 7.77
N SER A 94 3.07 2.28 8.42
CA SER A 94 3.51 3.62 8.06
C SER A 94 4.29 3.64 6.74
N ASN A 95 5.22 2.71 6.56
CA ASN A 95 5.96 2.57 5.31
C ASN A 95 5.02 2.27 4.14
N PHE A 96 4.04 1.38 4.33
CA PHE A 96 3.01 1.12 3.33
C PHE A 96 2.18 2.36 3.00
N ALA A 97 1.75 3.12 4.02
CA ALA A 97 0.99 4.34 3.81
C ALA A 97 1.77 5.42 3.06
N VAL A 98 3.06 5.57 3.36
CA VAL A 98 3.97 6.50 2.66
C VAL A 98 4.14 6.09 1.20
N ILE A 99 4.37 4.80 0.92
CA ILE A 99 4.51 4.28 -0.45
C ILE A 99 3.22 4.50 -1.25
N MET A 100 2.07 4.19 -0.67
CA MET A 100 0.77 4.42 -1.30
C MET A 100 0.48 5.91 -1.50
N GLY A 101 0.87 6.77 -0.55
CA GLY A 101 0.79 8.22 -0.69
C GLY A 101 1.60 8.74 -1.88
N ILE A 102 2.87 8.32 -1.99
CA ILE A 102 3.77 8.70 -3.10
C ILE A 102 3.23 8.16 -4.44
N ALA A 103 2.76 6.91 -4.47
CA ALA A 103 2.17 6.31 -5.67
C ALA A 103 0.90 7.06 -6.13
N GLY A 104 0.04 7.46 -5.19
CA GLY A 104 -1.14 8.26 -5.48
C GLY A 104 -0.81 9.64 -6.06
N ILE A 105 0.16 10.34 -5.46
CA ILE A 105 0.65 11.64 -5.97
C ILE A 105 1.25 11.48 -7.37
N ALA A 106 2.04 10.42 -7.60
CA ALA A 106 2.62 10.15 -8.91
C ALA A 106 1.55 9.91 -9.99
N LEU A 107 0.50 9.15 -9.68
CA LEU A 107 -0.62 8.94 -10.60
C LEU A 107 -1.37 10.23 -10.93
N ILE A 108 -1.58 11.10 -9.93
CA ILE A 108 -2.19 12.42 -10.12
C ILE A 108 -1.28 13.31 -10.97
N LEU A 109 0.02 13.36 -10.72
CA LEU A 109 0.96 14.13 -11.53
C LEU A 109 0.97 13.66 -12.99
N VAL A 110 1.03 12.35 -13.22
CA VAL A 110 0.97 11.78 -14.58
C VAL A 110 -0.35 12.15 -15.26
N SER A 111 -1.47 12.18 -14.53
CA SER A 111 -2.74 12.65 -15.08
C SER A 111 -2.67 14.12 -15.51
N VAL A 112 -2.06 15.01 -14.73
CA VAL A 112 -1.94 16.43 -15.07
C VAL A 112 -1.06 16.65 -16.30
N PHE A 113 0.00 15.85 -16.48
CA PHE A 113 0.85 15.90 -17.68
C PHE A 113 0.19 15.32 -18.95
N LEU A 114 -0.80 14.44 -18.81
CA LEU A 114 -1.56 13.86 -19.92
C LEU A 114 -2.81 14.67 -20.30
N SER A 115 -3.23 15.61 -19.45
CA SER A 115 -4.35 16.53 -19.70
C SER A 115 -3.97 17.65 -20.65
#